data_AF-A0A0D3A0H7-F1
#
_entry.id   AF-A0A0D3A0H7-F1
#
_cell.length_a   1.000
_cell.length_b   1.000
_cell.length_c   1.000
_cell.angle_alpha   90.00
_cell.angle_beta   90.00
_cell.angle_gamma   90.00
#
_symmetry.space_group_name_H-M   'P 1'
#
loop_
_entity.id
_entity.type
_entity.pdbx_description
1 polymer ?
#
loop_
_entity_poly.entity_id
_entity_poly.type
_entity_poly.pdbx_seq_one_letter_code
_entity_poly.pdbx_strand_id
1 'polypeptide(L)' 'MAALGVRDKAMIDYTSSRSPKVVALSCKMVGGGSDGSLDLCGRVCITDESDNVVFHTYVKPSMPVTNYRRKMS' A
#
# COMPACT_ATOMS: atom_id res chain seq x y z
N MET A 1 -6.62 -10.47 -8.31
CA MET A 1 -5.24 -10.54 -7.78
C MET A 1 -4.48 -9.39 -8.40
N ALA A 2 -4.08 -8.38 -7.61
CA ALA A 2 -3.15 -7.38 -8.12
C ALA A 2 -1.77 -8.05 -8.13
N ALA A 3 -1.37 -8.59 -9.27
CA ALA A 3 0.00 -9.01 -9.46
C ALA A 3 0.83 -7.71 -9.55
N LEU A 4 1.44 -7.30 -8.43
CA LEU A 4 2.62 -6.46 -8.52
C LEU A 4 3.67 -7.30 -9.24
N GLY A 5 3.77 -7.10 -10.56
CA GLY A 5 4.97 -7.44 -11.29
C GLY A 5 6.09 -6.55 -10.77
N VAL A 6 6.65 -6.90 -9.60
CA VAL A 6 7.96 -6.43 -9.19
C VAL A 6 8.89 -6.99 -10.26
N ARG A 7 9.24 -6.11 -11.20
CA ARG A 7 10.34 -6.38 -12.12
C ARG A 7 11.59 -6.26 -11.27
N ASP A 8 12.06 -7.38 -10.72
CA ASP A 8 13.34 -7.51 -10.03
C ASP A 8 14.49 -7.24 -11.01
N LYS A 9 14.74 -5.96 -11.29
CA LYS A 9 16.00 -5.52 -11.90
C LYS A 9 16.43 -4.17 -11.32
N ALA A 10 16.35 -4.07 -10.00
CA ALA A 10 17.11 -3.09 -9.24
C ALA A 10 17.98 -3.88 -8.25
N MET A 11 19.08 -4.45 -8.76
CA MET A 11 20.23 -4.67 -7.89
C MET A 11 20.55 -3.29 -7.30
N ILE A 12 20.33 -3.11 -6.00
CA ILE A 12 20.71 -1.89 -5.30
C ILE A 12 22.23 -1.86 -5.33
N ASP A 13 22.77 -1.19 -6.35
CA ASP A 13 24.19 -0.92 -6.47
C ASP A 13 24.52 0.18 -5.45
N TYR A 14 24.96 -0.24 -4.26
CA TYR A 14 25.45 0.67 -3.20
C TYR A 14 26.73 1.42 -3.62
N THR A 15 27.33 1.08 -4.78
CA THR A 15 28.58 1.66 -5.28
C THR A 15 28.37 2.74 -6.34
N SER A 16 27.15 2.87 -6.87
CA SER A 16 26.79 4.01 -7.72
C SER A 16 26.43 5.18 -6.82
N SER A 17 26.88 6.39 -7.17
CA SER A 17 26.66 7.67 -6.47
C SER A 17 25.20 8.13 -6.38
N ARG A 18 24.23 7.19 -6.41
CA ARG A 18 22.80 7.43 -6.30
C ARG A 18 22.40 7.18 -4.86
N SER A 19 22.12 8.26 -4.14
CA SER A 19 21.53 8.24 -2.81
C SER A 19 20.40 7.21 -2.74
N PRO A 20 20.27 6.44 -1.64
CA PRO A 20 19.16 5.51 -1.47
C PRO A 20 17.83 6.24 -1.68
N LYS A 21 16.99 5.72 -2.58
CA LYS A 21 15.66 6.29 -2.80
C LYS A 21 14.75 5.84 -1.66
N VAL A 22 14.24 6.80 -0.91
CA VAL A 22 13.33 6.57 0.20
C VAL A 22 11.91 6.87 -0.27
N VAL A 23 10.95 6.06 0.15
CA VAL A 23 9.53 6.28 -0.11
C VAL A 23 8.75 6.06 1.17
N ALA A 24 7.65 6.80 1.34
CA ALA A 24 6.68 6.53 2.39
C ALA A 24 5.59 5.60 1.85
N LEU A 25 5.18 4.61 2.66
CA LEU A 25 4.10 3.69 2.36
C LEU A 25 2.95 3.90 3.33
N SER A 26 1.73 4.04 2.80
CA SER A 26 0.51 4.19 3.56
C SER A 26 -0.55 3.20 3.09
N CYS A 27 -1.19 2.53 4.05
CA CYS A 27 -2.31 1.61 3.81
C CYS A 27 -3.56 2.12 4.53
N LYS A 28 -4.71 2.08 3.85
CA LYS A 28 -6.02 2.23 4.50
C LYS A 28 -6.64 0.86 4.66
N MET A 29 -6.99 0.55 5.91
CA MET A 29 -7.57 -0.72 6.30
C MET A 29 -9.08 -0.61 6.44
N VAL A 30 -9.77 -1.71 6.19
CA VAL A 30 -11.20 -1.91 6.43
C VAL A 30 -11.40 -3.19 7.23
N GLY A 31 -12.50 -3.28 7.96
CA GLY A 31 -12.88 -4.45 8.76
C GLY A 31 -13.51 -5.56 7.92
N GLY A 32 -13.06 -6.79 8.15
CA GLY A 32 -13.63 -8.03 7.63
C GLY A 32 -13.89 -9.04 8.74
N GLY A 33 -14.31 -10.26 8.37
CA GLY A 33 -14.76 -11.26 9.32
C GLY A 33 -16.19 -11.02 9.79
N SER A 34 -16.78 -11.99 10.47
CA SER A 34 -18.19 -11.94 10.91
C SER A 34 -18.50 -10.76 11.84
N ASP A 35 -17.50 -10.29 12.59
CA ASP A 35 -17.61 -9.18 13.55
C ASP A 35 -16.89 -7.89 13.11
N GLY A 36 -16.24 -7.89 11.94
CA GLY A 36 -15.49 -6.73 11.44
C GLY A 36 -14.14 -6.50 12.13
N SER A 37 -13.67 -7.44 12.96
CA SER A 37 -12.42 -7.33 13.71
C SER A 37 -11.18 -7.50 12.84
N LEU A 38 -11.27 -8.28 11.75
CA LEU A 38 -10.12 -8.55 10.89
C LEU A 38 -9.74 -7.33 10.07
N ASP A 39 -8.45 -7.05 9.95
CA ASP A 39 -7.93 -5.97 9.14
C ASP A 39 -7.68 -6.42 7.70
N LEU A 40 -8.43 -5.83 6.76
CA LEU A 40 -8.31 -6.05 5.33
C LEU A 40 -7.76 -4.77 4.67
N CYS A 41 -6.77 -4.92 3.79
CA CYS A 41 -6.25 -3.77 3.04
C CYS A 41 -7.27 -3.32 1.99
N GLY A 42 -7.70 -2.05 2.05
CA GLY A 42 -8.62 -1.45 1.08
C GLY A 42 -7.95 -0.50 0.09
N ARG A 43 -6.84 0.14 0.47
CA ARG A 43 -6.08 1.06 -0.39
C ARG A 43 -4.61 1.09 0.01
N VAL A 44 -3.73 1.23 -0.98
CA VAL A 44 -2.29 1.41 -0.81
C VAL A 44 -1.85 2.67 -1.54
N CYS A 45 -0.95 3.43 -0.93
CA CYS A 45 -0.34 4.63 -1.48
C CYS A 45 1.17 4.63 -1.18
N ILE A 46 1.97 5.04 -2.16
CA ILE A 46 3.42 5.23 -2.03
C ILE A 46 3.74 6.66 -2.46
N THR A 47 4.47 7.40 -1.63
CA THR A 47 4.95 8.75 -1.94
C THR A 47 6.47 8.83 -1.89
N ASP A 48 7.05 9.75 -2.64
CA ASP A 48 8.48 10.07 -2.59
C ASP A 48 8.81 11.08 -1.48
N GLU A 49 10.07 11.49 -1.37
CA GLU A 49 10.54 12.47 -0.39
C GLU A 49 9.93 13.87 -0.53
N SER A 50 9.36 14.19 -1.68
CA SER A 50 8.69 15.47 -1.97
C SER A 50 7.17 15.35 -1.84
N ASP A 51 6.69 14.27 -1.22
CA ASP A 51 5.28 13.94 -1.02
C ASP A 51 4.49 13.75 -2.34
N ASN A 52 5.17 13.49 -3.45
CA ASN A 52 4.50 13.16 -4.71
C ASN A 52 4.01 11.71 -4.68
N VAL A 53 2.79 11.49 -5.16
CA VAL A 53 2.22 10.14 -5.28
C VAL A 53 2.90 9.38 -6.42
N VAL A 54 3.71 8.39 -6.06
CA VAL A 54 4.38 7.47 -6.99
C VAL A 54 3.44 6.34 -7.40
N PHE A 55 2.61 5.88 -6.47
CA PHE A 55 1.67 4.80 -6.70
C PHE A 55 0.42 4.94 -5.82
N HIS A 56 -0.74 4.68 -6.40
CA HIS A 56 -2.01 4.70 -5.70
C HIS A 56 -2.97 3.68 -6.32
N THR A 57 -3.50 2.77 -5.50
CA THR A 57 -4.51 1.81 -5.94
C THR A 57 -5.47 1.39 -4.84
N TYR A 58 -6.68 1.01 -5.26
CA TYR A 58 -7.63 0.32 -4.41
C TYR A 58 -7.39 -1.19 -4.48
N VAL A 59 -7.41 -1.83 -3.32
CA VAL A 59 -7.20 -3.28 -3.21
C VAL A 59 -8.57 -3.94 -3.14
N LYS A 60 -8.79 -4.99 -3.96
CA LYS A 60 -9.94 -5.89 -3.78
C LYS A 60 -9.59 -6.86 -2.64
N PRO A 61 -10.27 -6.80 -1.48
CA PRO A 61 -9.95 -7.68 -0.36
C PRO A 61 -10.27 -9.15 -0.70
N SER A 62 -9.59 -10.07 -0.03
CA SER A 62 -9.78 -11.52 -0.19
C SER A 62 -11.11 -12.03 0.36
N MET A 63 -11.76 -11.24 1.22
CA MET A 63 -13.04 -11.55 1.85
C MET A 63 -13.97 -10.33 1.82
N PRO A 64 -15.29 -10.50 2.00
CA PRO A 64 -16.21 -9.39 2.07
C PRO A 64 -15.85 -8.40 3.18
N VAL A 65 -15.96 -7.11 2.87
CA VAL A 65 -15.82 -6.04 3.86
C VAL A 65 -17.11 -5.97 4.66
N THR A 66 -17.00 -6.09 5.98
CA THR A 66 -18.13 -6.01 6.92
C THR A 66 -18.18 -4.70 7.69
N ASN A 67 -17.06 -3.98 7.77
CA ASN A 67 -17.01 -2.67 8.40
C ASN A 67 -16.03 -1.74 7.67
N TYR A 68 -16.50 -0.62 7.10
CA TYR A 68 -15.62 0.32 6.39
C TYR A 68 -14.76 1.20 7.32
N ARG A 69 -14.92 1.08 8.64
CA ARG A 69 -14.21 1.88 9.66
C ARG A 69 -14.27 3.38 9.34
N ARG A 70 -15.40 3.84 8.79
CA ARG A 70 -15.59 5.25 8.42
C ARG A 70 -15.78 6.06 9.69
N LYS A 71 -14.74 6.78 10.10
CA LYS A 71 -14.90 7.94 10.98
C LYS A 71 -15.05 9.17 10.10
N MET A 72 -16.19 9.84 10.23
CA MET A 72 -16.36 11.19 9.73
C MET A 72 -15.55 12.09 10.67
N SER A 73 -14.58 12.81 10.13
CA SER A 73 -14.03 14.00 10.74
C SER A 73 -14.45 15.20 9.91
#